data_AF-A0ABD4SVB0-F1
#
_entry.id   AF-A0ABD4SVB0-F1
#
_cell.length_a   1.000
_cell.length_b   1.000
_cell.length_c   1.000
_cell.angle_alpha   90.00
_cell.angle_beta   90.00
_cell.angle_gamma   90.00
#
_symmetry.space_group_name_H-M   'P 1'
#
loop_
_entity.id
_entity.type
_entity.pdbx_description
1 polymer ?
#
loop_
_entity_poly.entity_id
_entity_poly.type
_entity_poly.pdbx_seq_one_letter_code
_entity_poly.pdbx_strand_id
1 'polypeptide(L)'
;MSGHAGLLARLLPPVSYDPNGRHLVAGLTAEGRVLDVAEASASRAVGGVTPFFAESLLPDWERVCGITPPAGAPYQQRLQAVQAKLAETGGLSIPYFTRLAAGLGYRITVDEPEPFRAGISRAGDALWTPDILWVWRVRIRGADGVRI
;
A
#
# COMPACT_ATOMS: atom_id res chain seq x y z
N MET A 1 25.35 -15.51 -29.68
CA MET A 1 24.82 -14.38 -28.88
C MET A 1 23.34 -14.59 -28.65
N SER A 2 22.84 -14.30 -27.45
CA SER A 2 21.42 -14.38 -27.05
C SER A 2 20.97 -13.02 -26.47
N GLY A 3 19.67 -12.84 -26.19
CA GLY A 3 19.14 -11.59 -25.66
C GLY A 3 19.35 -10.39 -26.59
N HIS A 4 19.46 -9.19 -26.03
CA HIS A 4 19.63 -7.96 -26.81
C HIS A 4 20.96 -7.91 -27.60
N ALA A 5 22.02 -8.57 -27.15
CA ALA A 5 23.28 -8.63 -27.90
C ALA A 5 23.08 -9.28 -29.28
N GLY A 6 22.24 -10.31 -29.37
CA GLY A 6 21.87 -10.94 -30.64
C GLY A 6 20.99 -10.05 -31.52
N LEU A 7 20.11 -9.24 -30.92
CA LEU A 7 19.27 -8.28 -31.65
C LEU A 7 20.12 -7.14 -32.24
N LEU A 8 21.01 -6.55 -31.46
CA LEU A 8 21.94 -5.51 -31.90
C LEU A 8 22.82 -6.01 -33.05
N ALA A 9 23.33 -7.25 -32.97
CA ALA A 9 24.10 -7.86 -34.04
C ALA A 9 23.33 -7.95 -35.37
N ARG A 10 22.00 -8.15 -35.32
CA ARG A 10 21.14 -8.21 -36.52
C ARG A 10 20.83 -6.84 -37.12
N LEU A 11 21.03 -5.76 -36.37
CA LEU A 11 20.86 -4.39 -36.85
C LEU A 11 22.11 -3.86 -37.57
N LEU A 12 23.23 -4.59 -37.51
CA LEU A 12 24.45 -4.22 -38.21
C LEU A 12 24.30 -4.41 -39.72
N PRO A 13 24.83 -3.49 -40.55
CA PRO A 13 24.89 -3.69 -41.99
C PRO A 13 25.69 -4.95 -42.35
N PRO A 14 25.19 -5.80 -43.26
CA PRO A 14 25.71 -7.16 -43.47
C PRO A 14 27.14 -7.25 -44.04
N VAL A 15 27.70 -6.15 -44.57
CA VAL A 15 29.02 -6.12 -45.24
C VAL A 15 30.01 -5.13 -44.62
N SER A 16 29.59 -4.33 -43.63
CA SER A 16 30.43 -3.25 -43.09
C SER A 16 31.25 -3.66 -41.86
N TYR A 17 30.91 -4.77 -41.21
CA TYR A 17 31.52 -5.21 -39.96
C TYR A 17 31.85 -6.70 -40.01
N ASP A 18 32.98 -7.09 -39.41
CA ASP A 18 33.29 -8.50 -39.14
C ASP A 18 32.39 -8.98 -37.99
N PRO A 19 31.41 -9.88 -38.23
CA PRO A 19 30.49 -10.35 -37.20
C PRO A 19 31.17 -11.14 -36.07
N ASN A 20 32.39 -11.63 -36.32
CA ASN A 20 33.19 -12.37 -35.34
C ASN A 20 34.33 -11.51 -34.75
N GLY A 21 34.38 -10.22 -35.08
CA GLY A 21 35.40 -9.31 -34.60
C GLY A 21 35.36 -9.18 -33.08
N ARG A 22 36.48 -9.49 -32.41
CA ARG A 22 36.56 -9.54 -30.93
C ARG A 22 36.00 -8.30 -30.22
N HIS A 23 36.29 -7.12 -30.75
CA HIS A 23 35.90 -5.84 -30.14
C HIS A 23 34.43 -5.54 -30.35
N LEU A 24 33.91 -5.89 -31.52
CA LEU A 24 32.50 -5.74 -31.84
C LEU A 24 31.64 -6.68 -30.97
N VAL A 25 32.02 -7.96 -30.90
CA VAL A 25 31.32 -8.94 -30.05
C VAL A 25 31.35 -8.51 -28.59
N ALA A 26 32.49 -8.00 -28.09
CA ALA A 26 32.59 -7.48 -26.73
C ALA A 26 31.66 -6.27 -26.50
N GLY A 27 31.62 -5.32 -27.43
CA GLY A 27 30.72 -4.15 -27.37
C GLY A 27 29.25 -4.55 -27.37
N LEU A 28 28.83 -5.36 -28.36
CA LEU A 28 27.47 -5.87 -28.47
C LEU A 28 27.01 -6.64 -27.23
N THR A 29 27.93 -7.42 -26.63
CA THR A 29 27.63 -8.17 -25.40
C THR A 29 27.45 -7.24 -24.21
N ALA A 30 28.31 -6.23 -24.06
CA ALA A 30 28.21 -5.26 -22.98
C ALA A 30 26.94 -4.41 -23.09
N GLU A 31 26.67 -3.86 -24.27
CA GLU A 31 25.47 -3.06 -24.54
C GLU A 31 24.19 -3.90 -24.40
N GLY A 32 24.18 -5.11 -24.97
CA GLY A 32 23.06 -6.04 -24.86
C GLY A 32 22.73 -6.34 -23.41
N ARG A 33 23.73 -6.56 -22.55
CA ARG A 33 23.52 -6.80 -21.12
C ARG A 33 22.87 -5.60 -20.43
N VAL A 34 23.25 -4.37 -20.78
CA VAL A 34 22.63 -3.16 -20.21
C VAL A 34 21.17 -3.06 -20.63
N LEU A 35 20.85 -3.37 -21.89
CA LEU A 35 19.47 -3.38 -22.39
C LEU A 35 18.63 -4.48 -21.74
N ASP A 36 19.16 -5.69 -21.58
CA ASP A 36 18.47 -6.79 -20.88
C ASP A 36 18.14 -6.38 -19.43
N VAL A 37 19.07 -5.72 -18.73
CA VAL A 37 18.85 -5.20 -17.37
C VAL A 37 17.78 -4.10 -17.36
N ALA A 38 17.82 -3.19 -18.34
CA ALA A 38 16.85 -2.11 -18.47
C ALA A 38 15.44 -2.64 -18.76
N GLU A 39 15.28 -3.61 -19.65
CA GLU A 39 13.99 -4.26 -19.96
C GLU A 39 13.42 -4.97 -18.73
N ALA A 40 14.26 -5.72 -18.00
CA ALA A 40 13.84 -6.38 -16.76
C ALA A 40 13.41 -5.36 -15.69
N SER A 41 14.10 -4.22 -15.61
CA SER A 41 13.73 -3.13 -14.70
C SER A 41 12.41 -2.47 -15.10
N ALA A 42 12.20 -2.23 -16.39
CA ALA A 42 10.95 -1.67 -16.91
C ALA A 42 9.77 -2.61 -16.62
N SER A 43 9.96 -3.92 -16.81
CA SER A 43 8.94 -4.92 -16.49
C SER A 43 8.54 -4.91 -15.01
N ARG A 44 9.51 -4.80 -14.09
CA ARG A 44 9.23 -4.64 -12.65
C ARG A 44 8.49 -3.34 -12.34
N ALA A 45 8.87 -2.24 -12.98
CA ALA A 45 8.19 -0.96 -12.81
C ALA A 45 6.72 -1.02 -13.23
N VAL A 46 6.42 -1.70 -14.35
CA VAL A 46 5.04 -1.95 -14.80
C VAL A 46 4.28 -2.80 -13.77
N GLY A 47 4.90 -3.86 -13.23
CA GLY A 47 4.30 -4.68 -12.17
C GLY A 47 3.90 -3.88 -10.92
N GLY A 48 4.72 -2.89 -10.55
CA GLY A 48 4.46 -2.05 -9.38
C GLY A 48 3.46 -0.92 -9.54
N VAL A 49 2.87 -0.74 -10.74
CA VAL A 49 1.72 0.17 -10.95
C VAL A 49 0.51 -0.24 -10.11
N THR A 50 0.44 -1.52 -9.72
CA THR A 50 -0.57 -2.01 -8.78
C THR A 50 0.13 -2.60 -7.55
N PRO A 51 -0.54 -2.62 -6.38
CA PRO A 51 0.06 -3.21 -5.18
C PRO A 51 0.30 -4.72 -5.36
N PHE A 52 -0.49 -5.42 -6.18
CA PHE A 52 -0.48 -6.88 -6.29
C PHE A 52 0.88 -7.48 -6.68
N PHE A 53 1.65 -6.75 -7.50
CA PHE A 53 2.97 -7.15 -7.97
C PHE A 53 4.02 -6.05 -7.70
N ALA A 54 3.88 -5.37 -6.55
CA ALA A 54 4.74 -4.25 -6.20
C ALA A 54 6.23 -4.61 -6.09
N GLU A 55 6.58 -5.82 -5.66
CA GLU A 55 7.96 -6.28 -5.49
C GLU A 55 8.83 -5.22 -4.77
N SER A 56 9.87 -4.71 -5.44
CA SER A 56 10.77 -3.68 -4.90
C SER A 56 10.09 -2.32 -4.67
N LEU A 57 8.91 -2.09 -5.25
CA LEU A 57 8.10 -0.87 -5.13
C LEU A 57 7.05 -0.95 -4.02
N LEU A 58 6.98 -2.05 -3.24
CA LEU A 58 6.10 -2.14 -2.07
C LEU A 58 6.32 -0.99 -1.05
N PRO A 59 7.56 -0.55 -0.74
CA PRO A 59 7.78 0.58 0.15
C PRO A 59 7.11 1.89 -0.31
N ASP A 60 6.99 2.12 -1.62
CA ASP A 60 6.30 3.30 -2.14
C ASP A 60 4.80 3.25 -1.87
N TRP A 61 4.20 2.06 -2.01
CA TRP A 61 2.81 1.84 -1.65
C TRP A 61 2.54 2.01 -0.17
N GLU A 62 3.44 1.51 0.68
CA GLU A 62 3.35 1.71 2.14
C GLU A 62 3.38 3.20 2.49
N ARG A 63 4.28 3.98 1.86
CA ARG A 63 4.33 5.43 2.01
C ARG A 63 3.01 6.10 1.57
N VAL A 64 2.47 5.73 0.40
CA VAL A 64 1.19 6.28 -0.11
C VAL A 64 0.03 5.92 0.82
N CYS A 65 0.03 4.72 1.37
CA CYS A 65 -1.00 4.23 2.30
C CYS A 65 -0.81 4.70 3.74
N GLY A 66 0.28 5.40 4.05
CA GLY A 66 0.62 5.82 5.41
C GLY A 66 0.93 4.65 6.36
N ILE A 67 1.41 3.53 5.83
CA ILE A 67 1.72 2.31 6.58
C ILE A 67 3.20 2.32 6.95
N THR A 68 3.49 2.09 8.23
CA THR A 68 4.86 1.79 8.70
C THR A 68 4.90 0.32 9.09
N PRO A 69 5.53 -0.57 8.28
CA PRO A 69 5.57 -1.98 8.61
C PRO A 69 6.45 -2.23 9.84
N PRO A 70 6.11 -3.22 10.69
CA PRO A 70 6.99 -3.65 11.78
C PRO A 70 8.36 -4.09 11.26
N ALA A 71 9.40 -3.90 12.07
CA ALA A 71 10.73 -4.37 11.74
C ALA A 71 10.73 -5.90 11.52
N GLY A 72 11.27 -6.36 10.40
CA GLY A 72 11.32 -7.77 10.04
C GLY A 72 9.99 -8.36 9.54
N ALA A 73 8.95 -7.56 9.32
CA ALA A 73 7.69 -8.06 8.77
C ALA A 73 7.90 -8.73 7.40
N PRO A 74 7.39 -9.95 7.19
CA PRO A 74 7.52 -10.65 5.91
C PRO A 74 6.80 -9.89 4.80
N TYR A 75 7.33 -9.99 3.57
CA TYR A 75 6.79 -9.30 2.40
C TYR A 75 5.28 -9.48 2.24
N GLN A 76 4.79 -10.71 2.40
CA GLN A 76 3.37 -11.01 2.17
C GLN A 76 2.45 -10.32 3.19
N GLN A 77 2.87 -10.21 4.45
CA GLN A 77 2.11 -9.50 5.47
C GLN A 77 2.06 -7.99 5.17
N ARG A 78 3.19 -7.42 4.72
CA ARG A 78 3.29 -6.02 4.31
C ARG A 78 2.38 -5.71 3.13
N LEU A 79 2.40 -6.58 2.12
CA LEU A 79 1.52 -6.49 0.96
C LEU A 79 0.03 -6.57 1.34
N GLN A 80 -0.32 -7.49 2.25
CA GLN A 80 -1.70 -7.59 2.76
C GLN A 80 -2.15 -6.33 3.49
N ALA A 81 -1.29 -5.69 4.26
CA ALA A 81 -1.62 -4.42 4.93
C ALA A 81 -1.94 -3.30 3.92
N VAL A 82 -1.14 -3.19 2.86
CA VAL A 82 -1.39 -2.25 1.75
C VAL A 82 -2.72 -2.55 1.06
N GLN A 83 -2.97 -3.81 0.71
CA GLN A 83 -4.22 -4.22 0.06
C GLN A 83 -5.44 -3.97 0.95
N ALA A 84 -5.34 -4.27 2.25
CA ALA A 84 -6.39 -4.00 3.22
C ALA A 84 -6.69 -2.49 3.28
N LYS A 85 -5.65 -1.65 3.31
CA LYS A 85 -5.81 -0.20 3.34
C LYS A 85 -6.47 0.34 2.08
N LEU A 86 -6.11 -0.17 0.90
CA LEU A 86 -6.74 0.23 -0.36
C LEU A 86 -8.19 -0.28 -0.49
N ALA A 87 -8.50 -1.42 0.12
CA ALA A 87 -9.85 -1.96 0.20
C ALA A 87 -10.72 -1.24 1.25
N GLU A 88 -10.14 -0.39 2.11
CA GLU A 88 -10.92 0.45 3.00
C GLU A 88 -11.79 1.40 2.18
N THR A 89 -13.09 1.10 2.13
CA THR A 89 -14.07 1.89 1.38
C THR A 89 -14.38 3.24 2.06
N GLY A 90 -13.89 3.44 3.30
CA GLY A 90 -14.09 4.65 4.07
C GLY A 90 -15.57 4.91 4.38
N GLY A 91 -16.17 4.09 5.26
CA GLY A 91 -17.59 4.22 5.61
C GLY A 91 -17.83 4.97 6.93
N LEU A 92 -18.83 5.85 6.97
CA LEU A 92 -19.32 6.47 8.21
C LEU A 92 -20.42 5.62 8.87
N SER A 93 -20.11 4.38 9.22
CA SER A 93 -21.06 3.49 9.90
C SER A 93 -20.45 2.84 11.14
N ILE A 94 -21.24 2.68 12.20
CA ILE A 94 -20.80 2.02 13.44
C ILE A 94 -20.25 0.61 13.16
N PRO A 95 -20.88 -0.25 12.32
CA PRO A 95 -20.32 -1.56 11.99
C PRO A 95 -18.96 -1.50 11.29
N TYR A 96 -18.71 -0.48 10.46
CA TYR A 96 -17.41 -0.29 9.81
C TYR A 96 -16.31 -0.02 10.84
N PHE A 97 -16.49 0.98 11.71
CA PHE A 97 -15.50 1.31 12.75
C PHE A 97 -15.30 0.19 13.76
N THR A 98 -16.36 -0.56 14.08
CA THR A 98 -16.26 -1.73 14.98
C THR A 98 -15.38 -2.82 14.37
N ARG A 99 -15.54 -3.14 13.07
CA ARG A 99 -14.68 -4.11 12.38
C ARG A 99 -13.25 -3.60 12.25
N LEU A 100 -13.07 -2.31 11.93
CA LEU A 100 -11.76 -1.69 11.82
C LEU A 100 -10.99 -1.81 13.15
N ALA A 101 -11.63 -1.44 14.27
CA ALA A 101 -11.03 -1.55 15.59
C ALA A 101 -10.68 -3.01 15.95
N ALA A 102 -11.56 -3.97 15.63
CA ALA A 102 -11.29 -5.39 15.83
C ALA A 102 -10.08 -5.88 15.03
N GLY A 103 -9.92 -5.41 13.79
CA GLY A 103 -8.73 -5.70 12.97
C GLY A 103 -7.43 -5.13 13.56
N LEU A 104 -7.53 -4.05 14.34
CA LEU A 104 -6.42 -3.47 15.11
C LEU A 104 -6.24 -4.10 16.50
N GLY A 105 -7.03 -5.11 16.86
CA GLY A 105 -6.97 -5.81 18.15
C GLY A 105 -7.78 -5.14 19.27
N TYR A 106 -8.56 -4.10 18.98
CA TYR A 106 -9.40 -3.41 19.97
C TYR A 106 -10.85 -3.90 19.91
N ARG A 107 -11.52 -3.93 21.07
CA ARG A 107 -12.98 -4.02 21.13
C ARG A 107 -13.54 -2.65 21.47
N ILE A 108 -14.48 -2.16 20.66
CA ILE A 108 -15.11 -0.85 20.88
C ILE A 108 -16.63 -0.96 20.92
N THR A 109 -17.26 0.04 21.56
CA THR A 109 -18.67 0.37 21.41
C THR A 109 -18.78 1.84 21.03
N VAL A 110 -19.71 2.20 20.16
CA VAL A 110 -19.96 3.59 19.76
C VAL A 110 -21.32 4.01 20.29
N ASP A 111 -21.36 5.14 20.98
CA ASP A 111 -22.60 5.76 21.44
C ASP A 111 -22.92 7.01 20.63
N GLU A 112 -24.20 7.24 20.40
CA GLU A 112 -24.76 8.41 19.73
C GLU A 112 -25.55 9.24 20.76
N PRO A 113 -24.87 10.08 21.56
CA PRO A 113 -25.53 10.91 22.57
C PRO A 113 -26.48 11.93 21.91
N GLU A 114 -27.67 12.06 22.49
CA GLU A 114 -28.67 13.03 22.03
C GLU A 114 -28.63 14.33 22.85
N PRO A 115 -28.95 15.47 22.25
CA PRO A 115 -29.08 16.73 22.98
C PRO A 115 -30.28 16.67 23.93
N PHE A 116 -30.20 17.42 25.02
CA PHE A 116 -31.33 17.55 25.94
C PHE A 116 -32.51 18.21 25.23
N ARG A 117 -33.71 17.61 25.33
CA ARG A 117 -34.93 18.12 24.70
C ARG A 117 -36.02 18.30 25.75
N ALA A 118 -36.48 19.54 25.92
CA ALA A 118 -37.62 19.83 26.80
C ALA A 118 -38.84 19.01 26.38
N GLY A 119 -39.49 18.34 27.34
CA GLY A 119 -40.63 17.45 27.11
C GLY A 119 -40.27 15.99 26.77
N ILE A 120 -38.99 15.67 26.52
CA ILE A 120 -38.49 14.29 26.35
C ILE A 120 -37.54 13.92 27.49
N SER A 121 -36.54 14.77 27.73
CA SER A 121 -35.51 14.57 28.75
C SER A 121 -36.00 14.94 30.16
N ARG A 122 -35.30 14.47 31.19
CA ARG A 122 -35.66 14.62 32.61
C ARG A 122 -34.54 15.28 33.41
N ALA A 123 -34.91 15.86 34.57
CA ALA A 123 -33.92 16.38 35.52
C ALA A 123 -32.98 15.26 35.97
N GLY A 124 -31.68 15.46 35.82
CA GLY A 124 -30.63 14.46 36.07
C GLY A 124 -30.00 13.89 34.79
N ASP A 125 -30.62 14.07 33.62
CA ASP A 125 -30.00 13.70 32.34
C ASP A 125 -28.80 14.61 32.03
N ALA A 126 -27.83 14.07 31.30
CA ALA A 126 -26.64 14.82 30.90
C ALA A 126 -26.99 15.97 29.94
N LEU A 127 -26.47 17.17 30.22
CA LEU A 127 -26.56 18.32 29.33
C LEU A 127 -25.37 18.31 28.37
N TRP A 128 -25.65 18.15 27.09
CA TRP A 128 -24.67 18.23 26.02
C TRP A 128 -24.79 19.53 25.24
N THR A 129 -23.79 19.85 24.43
CA THR A 129 -23.89 20.94 23.45
C THR A 129 -24.90 20.58 22.36
N PRO A 130 -25.56 21.54 21.69
CA PRO A 130 -26.48 21.25 20.59
C PRO A 130 -25.84 20.43 19.46
N ASP A 131 -24.53 20.60 19.23
CA ASP A 131 -23.77 19.90 18.18
C ASP A 131 -23.52 18.41 18.49
N ILE A 132 -23.94 17.92 19.66
CA ILE A 132 -23.75 16.53 20.08
C ILE A 132 -24.34 15.52 19.09
N LEU A 133 -25.36 15.92 18.31
CA LEU A 133 -25.95 15.14 17.22
C LEU A 133 -24.92 14.69 16.17
N TRP A 134 -23.82 15.43 16.02
CA TRP A 134 -22.76 15.16 15.06
C TRP A 134 -21.55 14.46 15.70
N VAL A 135 -21.64 14.10 16.98
CA VAL A 135 -20.54 13.53 17.75
C VAL A 135 -20.83 12.08 18.09
N TRP A 136 -19.90 11.22 17.72
CA TRP A 136 -19.85 9.85 18.21
C TRP A 136 -18.90 9.74 19.38
N ARG A 137 -19.33 9.03 20.43
CA ARG A 137 -18.46 8.65 21.54
C ARG A 137 -18.01 7.22 21.37
N VAL A 138 -16.71 7.03 21.16
CA VAL A 138 -16.11 5.69 21.06
C VAL A 138 -15.60 5.28 22.44
N ARG A 139 -16.12 4.16 22.96
CA ARG A 139 -15.62 3.52 24.19
C ARG A 139 -14.79 2.29 23.82
N ILE A 140 -13.55 2.25 24.27
CA ILE A 140 -12.61 1.16 24.01
C ILE A 140 -12.58 0.23 25.22
N ARG A 141 -12.67 -1.09 25.01
CA ARG A 141 -12.54 -2.13 26.04
C ARG A 141 -11.31 -2.98 25.73
N GLY A 142 -10.41 -3.14 26.71
CA GLY A 142 -9.22 -3.99 26.59
C GLY A 142 -7.89 -3.25 26.40
N ALA A 143 -7.78 -1.98 26.84
CA ALA A 143 -6.47 -1.36 27.03
C ALA A 143 -5.90 -1.80 28.39
N ASP A 144 -5.54 -3.08 28.53
CA ASP A 144 -4.67 -3.50 29.62
C ASP A 144 -3.25 -2.97 29.30
N GLY A 145 -2.97 -1.71 29.67
CA GLY A 145 -1.58 -1.26 29.83
C GLY A 145 -1.12 0.02 29.14
N VAL A 146 -1.96 0.81 28.46
CA VAL A 146 -1.53 2.14 27.97
C VAL A 146 -2.41 3.22 28.59
N ARG A 147 -1.90 3.81 29.68
CA ARG A 147 -2.42 5.09 30.21
C ARG A 147 -1.89 6.19 29.30
N ILE A 148 -2.79 6.97 28.72
CA ILE A 148 -2.50 8.28 28.11
C ILE A 148 -2.65 9.33 29.20
#